data_AF-A0A7C2IHR5-F1
#
_entry.id   AF-A0A7C2IHR5-F1
#
_cell.length_a   1.000
_cell.length_b   1.000
_cell.length_c   1.000
_cell.angle_alpha   90.00
_cell.angle_beta   90.00
_cell.angle_gamma   90.00
#
_symmetry.space_group_name_H-M   'P 1'
#
loop_
_entity.id
_entity.type
_entity.pdbx_description
1 polymer ?
#
loop_
_entity_poly.entity_id
_entity_poly.type
_entity_poly.pdbx_seq_one_letter_code
_entity_poly.pdbx_strand_id
1 'polypeptide(L)' 'MAEAAARNPIPSLEELAAEVARLRERVEDLEDARELDAAIRRNADTPLIPWEEARKDLGLP' A
#
# COMPACT_ATOMS: atom_id res chain seq x y z
N MET A 1 6.60 -20.26 -43.80
CA MET A 1 5.37 -20.89 -43.26
C MET A 1 4.88 -20.00 -42.14
N ALA A 2 3.63 -19.54 -42.26
CA ALA A 2 3.07 -18.44 -41.49
C ALA A 2 2.99 -18.73 -39.98
N GLU A 3 3.59 -17.83 -39.21
CA GLU A 3 3.02 -17.12 -38.07
C GLU A 3 1.88 -17.81 -37.29
N ALA A 4 2.20 -18.27 -36.10
CA ALA A 4 1.25 -18.36 -34.99
C ALA A 4 1.85 -17.61 -33.81
N ALA A 5 1.89 -16.27 -33.92
CA ALA A 5 1.89 -15.43 -32.74
C ALA A 5 0.62 -15.82 -31.96
N ALA A 6 0.80 -16.53 -30.83
CA ALA A 6 -0.29 -16.87 -29.94
C ALA A 6 -0.99 -15.55 -29.59
N ARG A 7 -2.19 -15.34 -30.15
CA ARG A 7 -3.00 -14.17 -29.87
C ARG A 7 -3.22 -14.17 -28.37
N ASN A 8 -2.63 -13.21 -27.67
CA ASN A 8 -2.97 -12.93 -26.29
C ASN A 8 -4.49 -12.70 -26.28
N PRO A 9 -5.28 -13.56 -25.64
CA PRO A 9 -6.72 -13.40 -25.64
C PRO A 9 -7.05 -12.05 -25.02
N ILE A 10 -7.93 -11.29 -25.68
CA ILE A 10 -8.42 -10.03 -25.13
C ILE A 10 -9.19 -10.38 -23.85
N PRO A 11 -8.81 -9.83 -22.68
CA PRO A 11 -9.50 -10.13 -21.44
C PRO A 11 -10.95 -9.68 -21.52
N SER A 12 -11.83 -10.44 -20.90
CA SER A 12 -13.22 -10.05 -20.69
C SER A 12 -13.31 -8.79 -19.83
N LEU A 13 -14.46 -8.13 -19.88
CA LEU A 13 -14.72 -6.97 -19.04
C LEU A 13 -14.66 -7.32 -17.54
N GLU A 14 -15.08 -8.52 -17.16
CA GLU A 14 -15.04 -9.01 -15.78
C GLU A 14 -13.60 -9.21 -15.30
N GLU A 15 -12.74 -9.82 -16.11
CA GLU A 15 -11.30 -9.98 -15.80
C GLU A 15 -10.61 -8.62 -15.68
N LEU A 16 -10.92 -7.68 -16.58
CA LEU A 16 -10.38 -6.32 -16.50
C LEU A 16 -10.85 -5.59 -15.25
N ALA A 17 -12.13 -5.72 -14.87
CA ALA A 17 -12.67 -5.10 -13.67
C ALA A 17 -12.00 -5.65 -12.39
N ALA A 18 -11.81 -6.97 -12.32
CA ALA A 18 -11.10 -7.62 -11.22
C ALA A 18 -9.65 -7.15 -11.13
N GLU A 19 -8.95 -7.06 -12.27
CA GLU A 19 -7.58 -6.60 -12.30
C GLU A 19 -7.45 -5.12 -11.90
N VAL A 20 -8.36 -4.26 -12.35
CA VAL A 20 -8.40 -2.85 -11.93
C VAL A 20 -8.64 -2.72 -10.42
N ALA A 21 -9.53 -3.53 -9.85
CA ALA A 21 -9.76 -3.53 -8.40
C ALA A 21 -8.49 -3.93 -7.63
N ARG A 22 -7.82 -5.01 -8.06
CA ARG A 22 -6.56 -5.49 -7.47
C ARG A 22 -5.44 -4.45 -7.58
N LEU A 23 -5.35 -3.76 -8.72
CA LEU A 23 -4.35 -2.71 -8.92
C LEU A 23 -4.63 -1.48 -8.06
N ARG A 24 -5.90 -1.13 -7.81
CA ARG A 24 -6.26 -0.03 -6.91
C ARG A 24 -5.83 -0.32 -5.47
N GLU A 25 -6.16 -1.51 -4.97
CA GLU A 25 -5.71 -1.97 -3.64
C GLU A 25 -4.19 -1.96 -3.53
N ARG A 26 -3.48 -2.47 -4.54
CA ARG A 26 -2.02 -2.44 -4.60
C ARG A 26 -1.44 -1.02 -4.57
N VAL A 27 -2.11 -0.05 -5.18
CA VAL A 27 -1.68 1.35 -5.17
C VAL A 27 -1.89 1.97 -3.80
N GLU A 28 -3.05 1.73 -3.18
CA GLU A 28 -3.36 2.16 -1.81
C GLU A 28 -2.31 1.64 -0.82
N ASP A 29 -2.01 0.33 -0.84
CA ASP A 29 -0.96 -0.26 0.00
C ASP A 29 0.41 0.42 -0.17
N LEU A 30 0.76 0.80 -1.40
CA LEU A 30 2.04 1.46 -1.70
C LEU A 30 2.05 2.93 -1.26
N GLU A 31 0.90 3.60 -1.31
CA GLU A 31 0.74 4.97 -0.81
C GLU A 31 0.83 4.98 0.73
N ASP A 32 0.15 4.06 1.40
CA ASP A 32 0.24 3.86 2.86
C ASP A 32 1.68 3.55 3.30
N ALA A 33 2.37 2.65 2.59
CA ALA A 33 3.76 2.33 2.88
C ALA A 33 4.68 3.54 2.71
N ARG A 34 4.44 4.38 1.69
CA ARG A 34 5.21 5.62 1.47
C ARG A 34 4.95 6.64 2.57
N GLU A 35 3.70 6.79 3.01
CA GLU A 35 3.36 7.69 4.10
C GLU A 35 4.01 7.25 5.41
N LEU A 36 3.98 5.94 5.70
CA LEU A 36 4.65 5.36 6.86
C LEU A 36 6.17 5.61 6.81
N ASP A 37 6.81 5.36 5.67
CA ASP A 37 8.24 5.62 5.46
C ASP A 37 8.58 7.10 5.70
N ALA A 38 7.73 8.01 5.20
CA ALA A 38 7.90 9.44 5.41
C ALA A 38 7.74 9.83 6.89
N ALA A 39 6.77 9.23 7.59
CA ALA A 39 6.57 9.43 9.01
C ALA A 39 7.77 8.92 9.83
N ILE A 40 8.32 7.74 9.50
CA ILE A 40 9.52 7.21 10.14
C ILE A 40 10.69 8.17 9.96
N ARG A 41 10.95 8.63 8.73
CA ARG A 41 12.05 9.56 8.45
C ARG A 41 11.88 10.90 9.17
N ARG A 42 10.65 11.44 9.22
CA ARG A 42 10.35 12.70 9.91
C ARG A 42 10.59 12.60 11.42
N ASN A 43 10.30 11.44 12.02
CA ASN A 43 10.41 11.23 13.46
C ASN A 43 11.72 10.55 13.88
N ALA A 44 12.63 10.23 12.96
CA ALA A 44 13.82 9.42 13.23
C ALA A 44 14.72 10.01 14.34
N ASP A 45 14.82 11.33 14.39
CA ASP A 45 15.64 12.05 15.37
C ASP A 45 14.82 12.63 16.53
N THR A 46 13.51 12.33 16.60
CA THR A 46 12.65 12.81 17.68
C THR A 46 12.89 11.96 18.93
N PRO A 47 13.26 12.57 20.07
CA PRO A 47 13.41 11.83 21.32
C PRO A 47 12.10 11.11 21.68
N LEU A 48 12.22 9.86 22.08
CA LEU A 48 11.08 9.10 22.58
C LEU A 48 10.67 9.64 23.96
N ILE A 49 9.37 9.56 24.25
CA ILE A 49 8.83 9.81 25.59
C ILE A 49 8.71 8.51 26.38
N PRO A 50 8.76 8.55 27.72
CA PRO A 50 8.46 7.38 28.55
C PRO A 50 7.09 6.78 28.24
N TRP A 51 6.97 5.46 28.34
CA TRP A 51 5.72 4.75 28.05
C TRP A 51 4.57 5.24 28.93
N GLU A 52 4.84 5.57 30.19
CA GLU A 52 3.86 6.08 31.15
C GLU A 52 3.25 7.41 30.72
N GLU A 53 4.05 8.26 30.07
CA GLU A 53 3.60 9.55 29.50
C GLU A 53 2.76 9.31 28.24
N ALA A 54 3.26 8.48 27.31
CA ALA A 54 2.52 8.11 26.11
C ALA A 54 1.16 7.46 26.43
N ARG A 55 1.13 6.56 27.42
CA ARG A 55 -0.07 5.85 27.87
C ARG A 55 -1.13 6.83 28.39
N LYS A 56 -0.70 7.84 29.16
CA LYS A 56 -1.58 8.90 29.66
C LYS A 56 -2.15 9.74 28.51
N ASP A 57 -1.32 10.13 27.55
CA ASP A 57 -1.75 10.93 26.39
C ASP A 57 -2.73 10.17 25.49
N LEU A 58 -2.57 8.85 25.38
CA LEU A 58 -3.47 7.96 24.64
C LEU A 58 -4.74 7.56 25.42
N GLY A 59 -4.89 7.98 26.68
CA GLY A 59 -6.04 7.64 27.53
C GLY A 59 -6.11 6.14 27.89
N LEU A 60 -4.97 5.46 27.91
CA LEU A 60 -4.89 4.04 28.24
C LEU A 60 -4.79 3.84 29.77
N PRO A 61 -5.42 2.78 30.33
CA PRO A 61 -5.41 2.50 31.77
C PRO A 61 -4.02 2.11 32.30
#